data_AF-A0A1Q5XDH4-F1
#
_entry.id   AF-A0A1Q5XDH4-F1
#
_cell.length_a   1.000
_cell.length_b   1.000
_cell.length_c   1.000
_cell.angle_alpha   90.00
_cell.angle_beta   90.00
_cell.angle_gamma   90.00
#
_symmetry.space_group_name_H-M   'P 1'
#
loop_
_entity.id
_entity.type
_entity.pdbx_description
1 polymer ?
#
loop_
_entity_poly.entity_id
_entity_poly.type
_entity_poly.pdbx_seq_one_letter_code
_entity_poly.pdbx_strand_id
1 'polypeptide(L)'
;MSRKYESSGNPATIANNPGDIGGKSYGSYQIIKSNMPNFLNYLKDTDSTAFANFSGKTIGGTTFDQAWKDYAAKEPEQFERLQHNYILATHYAPAVGKVEKATGLNIADRSKAVQDVLWSTSVQHGPGGAATVFKNAGITANMSDAQIIQRVYAERGANNGTKYFSSSSDSVRKGVVNRFKSELIDALKMLKG
;
A
#
# COMPACT_ATOMS: atom_id res chain seq x y z
N MET A 1 -3.46 -5.80 10.08
CA MET A 1 -3.15 -7.01 9.27
C MET A 1 -2.44 -6.66 7.97
N SER A 2 -2.83 -5.56 7.33
CA SER A 2 -2.20 -4.89 6.19
C SER A 2 -0.65 -4.86 6.18
N ARG A 3 -0.03 -4.48 7.31
CA ARG A 3 1.43 -4.36 7.47
C ARG A 3 2.22 -5.63 7.06
N LYS A 4 1.67 -6.83 7.30
CA LYS A 4 2.29 -8.13 6.96
C LYS A 4 2.31 -8.42 5.46
N TYR A 5 1.36 -7.85 4.71
CA TYR A 5 1.16 -8.15 3.28
C TYR A 5 1.58 -7.00 2.35
N GLU A 6 1.79 -5.82 2.90
CA GLU A 6 2.09 -4.59 2.14
C GLU A 6 3.49 -4.07 2.36
N SER A 7 4.23 -4.68 3.29
CA SER A 7 5.64 -4.41 3.45
C SER A 7 6.49 -5.67 3.33
N SER A 8 7.72 -5.53 2.85
CA SER A 8 8.79 -6.53 3.05
C SER A 8 9.12 -6.73 4.55
N GLY A 9 8.51 -5.93 5.43
CA GLY A 9 8.73 -5.90 6.88
C GLY A 9 9.99 -5.15 7.31
N ASN A 10 10.82 -4.68 6.37
CA ASN A 10 12.09 -4.04 6.68
C ASN A 10 12.25 -2.69 5.95
N PRO A 11 12.28 -1.55 6.68
CA PRO A 11 12.47 -0.24 6.09
C PRO A 11 13.84 -0.07 5.39
N ALA A 12 14.82 -0.93 5.68
CA ALA A 12 16.14 -0.93 5.06
C ALA A 12 16.23 -1.72 3.75
N THR A 13 15.19 -2.45 3.34
CA THR A 13 15.25 -3.31 2.15
C THR A 13 15.67 -2.50 0.92
N ILE A 14 16.64 -3.01 0.16
CA ILE A 14 16.92 -2.54 -1.20
C ILE A 14 16.87 -3.79 -2.07
N ALA A 15 15.85 -3.90 -2.90
CA ALA A 15 15.76 -4.98 -3.88
C ALA A 15 16.27 -4.49 -5.22
N ASN A 16 17.12 -5.31 -5.84
CA ASN A 16 17.77 -5.02 -7.11
C ASN A 16 17.78 -6.30 -7.95
N ASN A 17 16.77 -6.47 -8.80
CA ASN A 17 16.69 -7.62 -9.69
C ASN A 17 17.44 -7.29 -10.99
N PRO A 18 18.48 -8.06 -11.37
CA PRO A 18 19.17 -7.86 -12.64
C PRO A 18 18.19 -7.91 -13.81
N GLY A 19 18.19 -6.86 -14.66
CA GLY A 19 17.31 -6.74 -15.83
C GLY A 19 15.99 -5.99 -15.61
N ASP A 20 15.72 -5.49 -14.40
CA ASP A 20 14.52 -4.69 -14.15
C ASP A 20 14.68 -3.27 -14.70
N ILE A 21 13.91 -2.93 -15.73
CA ILE A 21 13.92 -1.61 -16.39
C ILE A 21 13.52 -0.51 -15.39
N GLY A 22 12.73 -0.87 -14.36
CA GLY A 22 12.29 0.04 -13.29
C GLY A 22 13.38 0.40 -12.27
N GLY A 23 14.51 -0.31 -12.29
CA GLY A 23 15.61 -0.14 -11.33
C GLY A 23 15.28 -0.65 -9.92
N LYS A 24 16.04 -0.19 -8.93
CA LYS A 24 15.94 -0.64 -7.53
C LYS A 24 14.62 -0.19 -6.88
N SER A 25 14.12 -1.02 -5.97
CA SER A 25 13.03 -0.69 -5.05
C SER A 25 13.52 -0.64 -3.61
N TYR A 26 12.94 0.27 -2.82
CA TYR A 26 13.45 0.62 -1.49
C TYR A 26 12.39 0.52 -0.40
N GLY A 27 12.85 0.05 0.75
CA GLY A 27 12.10 -0.01 2.00
C GLY A 27 10.94 -0.98 2.02
N SER A 28 10.18 -0.86 3.10
CA SER A 28 9.03 -1.68 3.44
C SER A 28 8.04 -1.73 2.27
N TYR A 29 7.70 -0.56 1.71
CA TYR A 29 6.68 -0.44 0.66
C TYR A 29 7.23 -0.51 -0.78
N GLN A 30 8.48 -0.93 -0.96
CA GLN A 30 9.10 -1.10 -2.28
C GLN A 30 8.98 0.15 -3.17
N ILE A 31 9.37 1.30 -2.63
CA ILE A 31 9.36 2.58 -3.35
C ILE A 31 10.36 2.50 -4.49
N ILE A 32 9.85 2.53 -5.73
CA ILE A 32 10.65 2.44 -6.96
C ILE A 32 11.16 3.81 -7.42
N LYS A 33 12.14 3.81 -8.33
CA LYS A 33 12.76 5.02 -8.89
C LYS A 33 11.76 6.08 -9.37
N SER A 34 10.66 5.69 -10.01
CA SER A 34 9.66 6.64 -10.51
C SER A 34 8.87 7.36 -9.41
N ASN A 35 8.66 6.70 -8.26
CA ASN A 35 7.93 7.26 -7.12
C ASN A 35 8.84 7.84 -6.04
N MET A 36 10.15 7.55 -6.10
CA MET A 36 11.14 8.03 -5.13
C MET A 36 11.19 9.57 -5.01
N PRO A 37 11.11 10.37 -6.10
CA PRO A 37 11.06 11.83 -5.96
C PRO A 37 9.90 12.33 -5.10
N ASN A 38 8.73 11.68 -5.18
CA ASN A 38 7.56 12.04 -4.36
C ASN A 38 7.80 11.71 -2.88
N PHE A 39 8.47 10.59 -2.59
CA PHE A 39 8.87 10.28 -1.22
C PHE A 39 9.87 11.29 -0.67
N LEU A 40 10.88 11.68 -1.46
CA LEU A 40 11.85 12.70 -1.04
C LEU A 40 11.20 14.07 -0.84
N ASN A 41 10.24 14.46 -1.68
CA ASN A 41 9.46 15.68 -1.47
C ASN A 41 8.63 15.61 -0.19
N TYR A 42 7.98 14.48 0.08
CA TYR A 42 7.29 14.25 1.34
C TYR A 42 8.24 14.37 2.55
N LEU A 43 9.45 13.81 2.48
CA LEU A 43 10.46 13.97 3.53
C LEU A 43 10.88 15.43 3.68
N LYS A 44 11.04 16.17 2.59
CA LYS A 44 11.39 17.60 2.64
C LYS A 44 10.41 18.41 3.48
N ASP A 45 9.13 18.08 3.40
CA ASP A 45 8.06 18.80 4.09
C ASP A 45 7.83 18.29 5.54
N THR A 46 8.18 17.03 5.82
CA THR A 46 7.82 16.36 7.09
C THR A 46 9.00 16.01 7.99
N ASP A 47 10.21 15.88 7.45
CA ASP A 47 11.43 15.52 8.15
C ASP A 47 12.68 16.00 7.37
N SER A 48 13.08 17.24 7.62
CA SER A 48 14.22 17.87 6.94
C SER A 48 15.54 17.14 7.19
N THR A 49 15.68 16.43 8.32
CA THR A 49 16.88 15.64 8.65
C THR A 49 16.96 14.40 7.77
N ALA A 50 15.85 13.66 7.63
CA ALA A 50 15.75 12.54 6.71
C ALA A 50 15.98 13.00 5.26
N PHE A 51 15.36 14.11 4.84
CA PHE A 51 15.56 14.66 3.50
C PHE A 51 17.02 15.03 3.22
N ALA A 52 17.69 15.72 4.17
CA ALA A 52 19.09 16.09 4.04
C ALA A 52 20.01 14.87 3.87
N ASN A 53 19.68 13.74 4.50
CA ASN A 53 20.43 12.49 4.35
C ASN A 53 20.44 11.98 2.89
N PHE A 54 19.39 12.26 2.10
CA PHE A 54 19.24 11.80 0.72
C PHE A 54 19.52 12.88 -0.33
N SER A 55 19.46 14.15 0.05
CA SER A 55 19.59 15.29 -0.86
C SER A 55 20.89 15.26 -1.67
N GLY A 56 20.80 15.58 -2.96
CA GLY A 56 21.94 15.60 -3.90
C GLY A 56 22.48 14.23 -4.31
N LYS A 57 21.93 13.12 -3.80
CA LYS A 57 22.36 11.76 -4.16
C LYS A 57 21.53 11.22 -5.33
N THR A 58 22.18 10.53 -6.25
CA THR A 58 21.50 9.90 -7.40
C THR A 58 20.65 8.72 -6.94
N ILE A 59 19.32 8.80 -7.12
CA ILE A 59 18.38 7.69 -6.85
C ILE A 59 18.82 6.44 -7.62
N GLY A 60 18.96 5.31 -6.93
CA GLY A 60 19.48 4.07 -7.53
C GLY A 60 21.00 3.90 -7.45
N GLY A 61 21.72 4.98 -7.13
CA GLY A 61 23.19 5.01 -7.09
C GLY A 61 23.76 4.50 -5.76
N THR A 62 25.03 4.09 -5.78
CA THR A 62 25.72 3.50 -4.62
C THR A 62 25.68 4.40 -3.39
N THR A 63 25.84 5.71 -3.56
CA THR A 63 25.79 6.67 -2.45
C THR A 63 24.39 6.82 -1.85
N PHE A 64 23.35 6.67 -2.68
CA PHE A 64 21.95 6.72 -2.22
C PHE A 64 21.61 5.43 -1.45
N ASP A 65 22.03 4.28 -1.96
CA ASP A 65 21.83 2.99 -1.29
C ASP A 65 22.50 2.95 0.08
N GLN A 66 23.73 3.47 0.16
CA GLN A 66 24.46 3.54 1.43
C GLN A 66 23.72 4.44 2.42
N ALA A 67 23.33 5.66 1.99
CA ALA A 67 22.56 6.57 2.83
C ALA A 67 21.22 5.99 3.30
N TRP A 68 20.57 5.17 2.48
CA TRP A 68 19.33 4.46 2.84
C TRP A 68 19.56 3.46 3.97
N LYS A 69 20.59 2.62 3.83
CA LYS A 69 20.95 1.64 4.86
C LYS A 69 21.42 2.30 6.14
N ASP A 70 22.25 3.35 6.03
CA ASP A 70 22.78 4.06 7.19
C ASP A 70 21.67 4.73 7.99
N TYR A 71 20.72 5.39 7.31
CA TYR A 71 19.58 6.02 7.98
C TYR A 71 18.66 4.97 8.61
N ALA A 72 18.42 3.84 7.92
CA ALA A 72 17.63 2.75 8.48
C ALA A 72 18.30 2.07 9.69
N ALA A 73 19.63 2.03 9.75
CA ALA A 73 20.36 1.50 10.89
C ALA A 73 20.41 2.49 12.06
N LYS A 74 20.53 3.79 11.76
CA LYS A 74 20.60 4.85 12.77
C LYS A 74 19.22 5.13 13.40
N GLU A 75 18.18 5.21 12.59
CA GLU A 75 16.84 5.65 12.99
C GLU A 75 15.75 4.66 12.49
N PRO A 76 15.81 3.37 12.87
CA PRO A 76 14.95 2.33 12.29
C PRO A 76 13.45 2.58 12.44
N GLU A 77 13.00 2.93 13.65
CA GLU A 77 11.58 3.18 13.94
C GLU A 77 11.08 4.46 13.27
N GLN A 78 11.90 5.51 13.26
CA GLN A 78 11.62 6.75 12.54
C GLN A 78 11.44 6.46 11.05
N PHE A 79 12.35 5.69 10.46
CA PHE A 79 12.32 5.45 9.03
C PHE A 79 11.14 4.56 8.61
N GLU A 80 10.79 3.56 9.42
CA GLU A 80 9.54 2.81 9.26
C GLU A 80 8.33 3.75 9.29
N ARG A 81 8.27 4.65 10.28
CA ARG A 81 7.17 5.61 10.43
C ARG A 81 7.07 6.57 9.25
N LEU A 82 8.20 7.08 8.75
CA LEU A 82 8.23 7.99 7.59
C LEU A 82 7.71 7.29 6.32
N GLN A 83 8.13 6.05 6.08
CA GLN A 83 7.65 5.26 4.94
C GLN A 83 6.16 4.94 5.08
N HIS A 84 5.69 4.56 6.28
CA HIS A 84 4.29 4.32 6.56
C HIS A 84 3.42 5.56 6.34
N ASN A 85 3.82 6.70 6.90
CA ASN A 85 3.09 7.95 6.78
C ASN A 85 3.06 8.48 5.34
N TYR A 86 4.12 8.24 4.57
CA TYR A 86 4.12 8.54 3.14
C TYR A 86 3.01 7.76 2.40
N ILE A 87 2.88 6.45 2.66
CA ILE A 87 1.81 5.64 2.07
C ILE A 87 0.43 6.07 2.58
N LEU A 88 0.31 6.43 3.85
CA LEU A 88 -0.91 6.99 4.42
C LEU A 88 -1.34 8.25 3.64
N ALA A 89 -0.42 9.19 3.44
CA ALA A 89 -0.69 10.47 2.79
C ALA A 89 -1.00 10.34 1.29
N THR A 90 -0.37 9.39 0.60
CA THR A 90 -0.46 9.26 -0.86
C THR A 90 -1.50 8.23 -1.34
N HIS A 91 -1.85 7.26 -0.50
CA HIS A 91 -2.75 6.17 -0.87
C HIS A 91 -4.00 6.17 0.00
N TYR A 92 -3.86 5.97 1.32
CA TYR A 92 -5.01 5.75 2.19
C TYR A 92 -5.88 7.01 2.36
N ALA A 93 -5.31 8.14 2.76
CA ALA A 93 -6.07 9.35 3.00
C ALA A 93 -6.82 9.84 1.73
N PRO A 94 -6.21 9.85 0.53
CA PRO A 94 -6.95 10.14 -0.70
C PRO A 94 -7.99 9.07 -1.06
N ALA A 95 -7.78 7.80 -0.69
CA ALA A 95 -8.75 6.74 -0.93
C ALA A 95 -10.01 6.91 -0.09
N VAL A 96 -9.89 7.36 1.17
CA VAL A 96 -11.04 7.62 2.06
C VAL A 96 -12.06 8.54 1.38
N GLY A 97 -11.63 9.74 0.97
CA GLY A 97 -12.54 10.71 0.34
C GLY A 97 -13.09 10.25 -1.02
N LYS A 98 -12.31 9.49 -1.80
CA LYS A 98 -12.76 8.95 -3.09
C LYS A 98 -13.79 7.82 -2.92
N VAL A 99 -13.61 6.95 -1.93
CA VAL A 99 -14.57 5.89 -1.61
C VAL A 99 -15.87 6.49 -1.09
N GLU A 100 -15.79 7.45 -0.17
CA GLU A 100 -16.96 8.16 0.33
C GLU A 100 -17.74 8.81 -0.81
N LYS A 101 -17.06 9.55 -1.70
CA LYS A 101 -17.70 10.14 -2.90
C LYS A 101 -18.32 9.09 -3.83
N ALA A 102 -17.71 7.92 -3.96
CA ALA A 102 -18.17 6.89 -4.90
C ALA A 102 -19.31 6.01 -4.37
N THR A 103 -19.44 5.89 -3.05
CA THR A 103 -20.31 4.88 -2.40
C THR A 103 -21.21 5.43 -1.29
N GLY A 104 -20.97 6.65 -0.83
CA GLY A 104 -21.58 7.22 0.37
C GLY A 104 -21.05 6.61 1.68
N LEU A 105 -20.08 5.70 1.63
CA LEU A 105 -19.51 5.08 2.83
C LEU A 105 -18.49 6.03 3.48
N ASN A 106 -18.83 6.62 4.62
CA ASN A 106 -17.84 7.24 5.49
C ASN A 106 -16.99 6.16 6.17
N ILE A 107 -15.71 6.11 5.83
CA ILE A 107 -14.76 5.10 6.34
C ILE A 107 -14.37 5.36 7.80
N ALA A 108 -14.40 6.61 8.25
CA ALA A 108 -14.04 6.96 9.62
C ALA A 108 -15.00 6.35 10.65
N ASP A 109 -16.26 6.12 10.25
CA ASP A 109 -17.31 5.54 11.09
C ASP A 109 -17.30 3.99 11.10
N ARG A 110 -16.34 3.37 10.40
CA ARG A 110 -16.26 1.91 10.24
C ARG A 110 -15.19 1.30 11.11
N SER A 111 -15.30 -0.01 11.37
CA SER A 111 -14.33 -0.76 12.14
C SER A 111 -12.91 -0.63 11.57
N LYS A 112 -11.93 -0.89 12.44
CA LYS A 112 -10.53 -1.00 12.02
C LYS A 112 -10.31 -2.07 10.96
N ALA A 113 -11.15 -3.10 10.91
CA ALA A 113 -11.10 -4.09 9.84
C ALA A 113 -11.44 -3.49 8.46
N VAL A 114 -12.48 -2.66 8.35
CA VAL A 114 -12.83 -1.97 7.09
C VAL A 114 -11.77 -0.95 6.71
N GLN A 115 -11.23 -0.21 7.69
CA GLN A 115 -10.11 0.71 7.47
C GLN A 115 -8.87 -0.04 6.92
N ASP A 116 -8.51 -1.19 7.49
CA ASP A 116 -7.42 -2.05 7.01
C ASP A 116 -7.69 -2.58 5.58
N VAL A 117 -8.93 -2.94 5.26
CA VAL A 117 -9.32 -3.37 3.89
C VAL A 117 -9.16 -2.23 2.90
N LEU A 118 -9.60 -1.01 3.25
CA LEU A 118 -9.37 0.15 2.39
C LEU A 118 -7.88 0.40 2.19
N TRP A 119 -7.10 0.32 3.26
CA TRP A 119 -5.65 0.47 3.21
C TRP A 119 -5.02 -0.52 2.22
N SER A 120 -5.26 -1.83 2.38
CA SER A 120 -4.76 -2.87 1.45
C SER A 120 -5.21 -2.64 0.01
N THR A 121 -6.46 -2.23 -0.17
CA THR A 121 -7.00 -1.95 -1.51
C THR A 121 -6.32 -0.73 -2.13
N SER A 122 -6.08 0.33 -1.34
CA SER A 122 -5.44 1.56 -1.79
C SER A 122 -3.96 1.37 -2.12
N VAL A 123 -3.24 0.53 -1.38
CA VAL A 123 -1.85 0.16 -1.69
C VAL A 123 -1.79 -0.65 -2.99
N GLN A 124 -2.71 -1.61 -3.17
CA GLN A 124 -2.69 -2.49 -4.32
C GLN A 124 -3.15 -1.83 -5.64
N HIS A 125 -4.14 -0.92 -5.57
CA HIS A 125 -4.80 -0.36 -6.75
C HIS A 125 -4.70 1.17 -6.84
N GLY A 126 -3.96 1.81 -5.92
CA GLY A 126 -3.97 3.25 -5.75
C GLY A 126 -5.31 3.77 -5.20
N PRO A 127 -5.38 5.07 -4.85
CA PRO A 127 -6.59 5.66 -4.27
C PRO A 127 -7.79 5.68 -5.23
N GLY A 128 -7.55 5.87 -6.52
CA GLY A 128 -8.60 5.82 -7.55
C GLY A 128 -9.10 4.39 -7.79
N GLY A 129 -8.20 3.42 -7.88
CA GLY A 129 -8.57 2.02 -8.05
C GLY A 129 -9.31 1.46 -6.85
N ALA A 130 -8.97 1.87 -5.62
CA ALA A 130 -9.73 1.51 -4.43
C ALA A 130 -11.18 2.01 -4.49
N ALA A 131 -11.40 3.25 -4.90
CA ALA A 131 -12.75 3.77 -5.11
C ALA A 131 -13.52 2.99 -6.17
N THR A 132 -12.86 2.63 -7.28
CA THR A 132 -13.47 1.78 -8.33
C THR A 132 -13.83 0.40 -7.79
N VAL A 133 -12.96 -0.25 -7.03
CA VAL A 133 -13.24 -1.56 -6.41
C VAL A 133 -14.44 -1.48 -5.47
N PHE A 134 -14.47 -0.51 -4.55
CA PHE A 134 -15.58 -0.35 -3.60
C PHE A 134 -16.90 -0.06 -4.33
N LYS A 135 -16.87 0.78 -5.37
CA LYS A 135 -18.03 1.05 -6.21
C LYS A 135 -18.51 -0.21 -6.95
N ASN A 136 -17.62 -0.95 -7.59
CA ASN A 136 -17.96 -2.15 -8.36
C ASN A 136 -18.42 -3.31 -7.48
N ALA A 137 -17.95 -3.37 -6.23
CA ALA A 137 -18.45 -4.29 -5.20
C ALA A 137 -19.88 -3.95 -4.73
N GLY A 138 -20.44 -2.83 -5.19
CA GLY A 138 -21.78 -2.36 -4.84
C GLY A 138 -21.88 -1.91 -3.38
N ILE A 139 -20.80 -1.39 -2.82
CA ILE A 139 -20.77 -0.94 -1.42
C ILE A 139 -21.70 0.25 -1.24
N THR A 140 -22.45 0.25 -0.13
CA THR A 140 -23.31 1.36 0.30
C THR A 140 -23.13 1.59 1.80
N ALA A 141 -23.53 2.77 2.27
CA ALA A 141 -23.46 3.13 3.69
C ALA A 141 -24.27 2.22 4.63
N ASN A 142 -25.28 1.49 4.13
CA ASN A 142 -26.15 0.68 4.98
C ASN A 142 -25.64 -0.76 5.19
N MET A 143 -24.53 -1.13 4.55
CA MET A 143 -23.95 -2.47 4.71
C MET A 143 -23.23 -2.62 6.04
N SER A 144 -23.26 -3.84 6.59
CA SER A 144 -22.42 -4.20 7.73
C SER A 144 -20.96 -4.30 7.32
N ASP A 145 -20.07 -4.12 8.28
CA ASP A 145 -18.62 -4.21 8.05
C ASP A 145 -18.21 -5.58 7.49
N ALA A 146 -18.84 -6.67 7.95
CA ALA A 146 -18.61 -8.00 7.40
C ALA A 146 -19.01 -8.11 5.92
N GLN A 147 -20.17 -7.53 5.54
CA GLN A 147 -20.62 -7.51 4.15
C GLN A 147 -19.67 -6.68 3.27
N ILE A 148 -19.21 -5.53 3.77
CA ILE A 148 -18.25 -4.68 3.06
C ILE A 148 -16.96 -5.45 2.78
N ILE A 149 -16.37 -6.05 3.82
CA ILE A 149 -15.12 -6.81 3.72
C ILE A 149 -15.26 -7.95 2.71
N GLN A 150 -16.32 -8.76 2.83
CA GLN A 150 -16.55 -9.90 1.92
C GLN A 150 -16.72 -9.46 0.47
N ARG A 151 -17.51 -8.42 0.21
CA ARG A 151 -17.77 -7.92 -1.14
C ARG A 151 -16.54 -7.30 -1.77
N VAL A 152 -15.76 -6.53 -1.02
CA VAL A 152 -14.52 -5.92 -1.53
C VAL A 152 -13.51 -7.00 -1.92
N TYR A 153 -13.28 -8.03 -1.10
CA TYR A 153 -12.36 -9.11 -1.46
C TYR A 153 -12.86 -9.98 -2.62
N ALA A 154 -14.17 -10.27 -2.66
CA ALA A 154 -14.77 -10.98 -3.80
C ALA A 154 -14.58 -10.20 -5.11
N GLU A 155 -14.77 -8.89 -5.07
CA GLU A 155 -14.56 -8.00 -6.22
C GLU A 155 -13.07 -7.95 -6.62
N ARG A 156 -12.15 -7.76 -5.67
CA ARG A 156 -10.70 -7.75 -5.95
C ARG A 156 -10.21 -9.05 -6.59
N GLY A 157 -10.76 -10.19 -6.16
CA GLY A 157 -10.45 -11.52 -6.67
C GLY A 157 -11.24 -11.95 -7.91
N ALA A 158 -12.14 -11.10 -8.41
CA ALA A 158 -13.08 -11.46 -9.47
C ALA A 158 -12.37 -11.98 -10.74
N ASN A 159 -13.02 -12.93 -11.42
CA ASN A 159 -12.52 -13.61 -12.60
C ASN A 159 -11.12 -14.22 -12.39
N ASN A 160 -10.88 -14.78 -11.20
CA ASN A 160 -9.58 -15.31 -10.78
C ASN A 160 -8.43 -14.29 -10.98
N GLY A 161 -8.71 -13.04 -10.62
CA GLY A 161 -7.79 -11.90 -10.72
C GLY A 161 -7.72 -11.24 -12.10
N THR A 162 -8.29 -11.83 -13.15
CA THR A 162 -8.19 -11.23 -14.51
C THR A 162 -8.90 -9.89 -14.64
N LYS A 163 -9.87 -9.57 -13.76
CA LYS A 163 -10.56 -8.27 -13.76
C LYS A 163 -9.62 -7.09 -13.48
N TYR A 164 -8.65 -7.27 -12.59
CA TYR A 164 -7.74 -6.21 -12.14
C TYR A 164 -6.27 -6.47 -12.47
N PHE A 165 -5.93 -7.69 -12.88
CA PHE A 165 -4.56 -8.15 -13.17
C PHE A 165 -4.49 -8.87 -14.52
N SER A 166 -5.26 -8.43 -15.52
CA SER A 166 -5.34 -9.07 -16.85
C SER A 166 -3.98 -9.24 -17.54
N SER A 167 -3.05 -8.30 -17.32
CA SER A 167 -1.69 -8.32 -17.88
C SER A 167 -0.69 -9.16 -17.08
N SER A 168 -1.05 -9.61 -15.87
CA SER A 168 -0.18 -10.44 -15.04
C SER A 168 -0.22 -11.90 -15.49
N SER A 169 0.86 -12.65 -15.27
CA SER A 169 0.88 -14.10 -15.54
C SER A 169 -0.09 -14.87 -14.65
N ASP A 170 -0.47 -16.08 -15.06
CA ASP A 170 -1.37 -16.96 -14.30
C ASP A 170 -0.87 -17.25 -12.88
N SER A 171 0.44 -17.44 -12.72
CA SER A 171 1.06 -17.67 -11.41
C SER A 171 0.94 -16.45 -10.51
N VAL A 172 1.19 -15.24 -11.04
CA VAL A 172 1.03 -13.99 -10.31
C VAL A 172 -0.44 -13.78 -9.91
N ARG A 173 -1.39 -13.97 -10.84
CA ARG A 173 -2.82 -13.83 -10.54
C ARG A 173 -3.26 -14.80 -9.45
N LYS A 174 -2.86 -16.07 -9.52
CA LYS A 174 -3.15 -17.08 -8.48
C LYS A 174 -2.57 -16.66 -7.13
N GLY A 175 -1.33 -16.17 -7.10
CA GLY A 175 -0.69 -15.67 -5.88
C GLY A 175 -1.48 -14.53 -5.22
N VAL A 176 -1.86 -13.53 -6.02
CA VAL A 176 -2.63 -12.38 -5.56
C VAL A 176 -4.02 -12.79 -5.06
N VAL A 177 -4.75 -13.64 -5.78
CA VAL A 177 -6.07 -14.14 -5.36
C VAL A 177 -5.98 -14.95 -4.07
N ASN A 178 -4.93 -15.77 -3.92
CA ASN A 178 -4.72 -16.51 -2.67
C ASN A 178 -4.42 -15.57 -1.50
N ARG A 179 -3.66 -14.49 -1.73
CA ARG A 179 -3.44 -13.45 -0.72
C ARG A 179 -4.76 -12.81 -0.29
N PHE A 180 -5.64 -12.46 -1.23
CA PHE A 180 -6.97 -11.90 -0.91
C PHE A 180 -7.83 -12.83 -0.06
N LYS A 181 -7.75 -14.15 -0.25
CA LYS A 181 -8.46 -15.13 0.61
C LYS A 181 -7.93 -15.08 2.04
N SER A 182 -6.61 -15.00 2.22
CA SER A 182 -5.99 -14.89 3.55
C SER A 182 -6.33 -13.56 4.23
N GLU A 183 -6.21 -12.45 3.50
CA GLU A 183 -6.55 -11.12 4.02
C GLU A 183 -8.04 -11.00 4.41
N LEU A 184 -8.95 -11.63 3.65
CA LEU A 184 -10.37 -11.73 4.00
C LEU A 184 -10.57 -12.42 5.35
N ILE A 185 -9.94 -13.58 5.55
CA ILE A 185 -10.04 -14.35 6.80
C ILE A 185 -9.55 -13.52 7.98
N ASP A 186 -8.41 -12.85 7.82
CA ASP A 186 -7.81 -12.04 8.88
C ASP A 186 -8.65 -10.79 9.19
N ALA A 187 -9.19 -10.11 8.17
CA ALA A 187 -10.09 -8.98 8.36
C ALA A 187 -11.38 -9.38 9.08
N LEU A 188 -11.96 -10.55 8.77
CA LEU A 188 -13.14 -11.05 9.47
C LEU A 188 -12.86 -11.44 10.93
N LYS A 189 -11.64 -11.91 11.25
CA LYS A 189 -11.24 -12.15 12.64
C LYS A 189 -11.13 -10.85 13.43
N MET A 190 -10.66 -9.77 12.81
CA MET A 190 -10.59 -8.44 13.45
C MET A 190 -11.96 -7.87 13.84
N LEU A 191 -13.07 -8.35 13.26
CA LEU A 191 -14.41 -7.95 13.69
C LEU A 191 -14.88 -8.65 14.96
N LYS A 192 -14.22 -9.74 15.37
CA LYS A 192 -14.63 -10.60 16.50
C LYS A 192 -13.85 -10.35 17.78
N GLY A 193 -12.77 -9.57 17.71
CA GLY A 193 -11.92 -9.20 18.84
C GLY A 193 -11.98 -7.70 19.07
#